data_AF-A0AAF3F8N3-F1
#
_entry.id   AF-A0AAF3F8N3-F1
#
_cell.length_a   1.000
_cell.length_b   1.000
_cell.length_c   1.000
_cell.angle_alpha   90.00
_cell.angle_beta   90.00
_cell.angle_gamma   90.00
#
_symmetry.space_group_name_H-M   'P 1'
#
loop_
_entity.id
_entity.type
_entity.pdbx_description
1 polymer ?
#
loop_
_entity_poly.entity_id
_entity_poly.type
_entity_poly.pdbx_seq_one_letter_code
_entity_poly.pdbx_strand_id
1 'polypeptide(L)'
;MSTSLLCEAIADEKLVCGSIRWLQEVMVQDFHENESNSFTNFNGLADIDSSDRAWFLRGMLLQISQDCAAYTCVKNDEAWSRLYEYFYDFEENDLTDLRAVAALAYMATNATNHVLRQKLNASIKENVFPYWEAGRRSRNVLDRLQNGQQNFFNLKGIKSGDVLVNALGVLAFVGRSVDVPKLMDFDSLADWIYEQKKEDGTYENALDTYFAARALYEYRSRKVDIGPPNENLIVEISAPHFAKKIVNVTDTSMLIYLPTNVRNITIKTKGFGKVKAGIRVLAARRQRNRRELSEPDLPIKMTVNQQKDQQRDIIMQTVCLTSLSPLIDTFEIVHGLFTGFTTYFDKVEIVGQSDLKMINLPMVSSYAIHMTVQLNKTNTQGCYKVAVFPPNHPHEPTSLAPVEISCRHPVNDIVGQVLISHPDAVARGKTKRNAAVHAVLRLRKHSSKRRARAAIDETIESVCFNGGQCTCGESTCAVRCNSCQRSTPQSVRKEICRDGAFGIFGKLIEKRESTISVGSSTAIYNIYKMHVLQTLMRDEIIEMRNNQIEIWLRKCNQRCNKDISINKEESYFVIGDRNDLIVDTDARTNYVLRLTDRFEKSVSECGLYQNIFWSGPFNYTSCDDSKRR
;
A
#
# COMPACT_ATOMS: atom_id res chain seq x y z
N MET A 1 -37.32 15.34 9.43
CA MET A 1 -37.00 13.91 9.22
C MET A 1 -37.68 13.00 10.23
N SER A 2 -37.44 13.13 11.55
CA SER A 2 -38.08 12.25 12.55
C SER A 2 -39.60 12.20 12.44
N THR A 3 -40.27 13.33 12.20
CA THR A 3 -41.72 13.39 11.95
C THR A 3 -42.15 12.58 10.72
N SER A 4 -41.43 12.70 9.60
CA SER A 4 -41.72 11.92 8.38
C SER A 4 -41.51 10.42 8.62
N LEU A 5 -40.44 10.01 9.32
CA LEU A 5 -40.23 8.62 9.72
C LEU A 5 -41.35 8.07 10.62
N LEU A 6 -41.84 8.86 11.58
CA LEU A 6 -42.97 8.46 12.42
C LEU A 6 -44.26 8.31 11.61
N CYS A 7 -44.46 9.16 10.59
CA CYS A 7 -45.59 9.06 9.69
C CYS A 7 -45.52 7.82 8.81
N GLU A 8 -44.36 7.53 8.23
CA GLU A 8 -44.11 6.32 7.43
C GLU A 8 -44.24 5.03 8.27
N ALA A 9 -43.87 5.09 9.54
CA ALA A 9 -44.04 3.99 10.49
C ALA A 9 -45.48 3.83 11.00
N ILE A 10 -46.43 4.70 10.59
CA ILE A 10 -47.83 4.69 11.04
C ILE A 10 -47.90 4.74 12.58
N ALA A 11 -47.12 5.63 13.20
CA ALA A 11 -47.11 5.84 14.64
C ALA A 11 -48.44 6.42 15.17
N ASP A 12 -48.66 6.34 16.49
CA ASP A 12 -49.86 6.94 17.12
C ASP A 12 -49.93 8.45 16.84
N GLU A 13 -51.10 8.90 16.39
CA GLU A 13 -51.42 10.31 16.07
C GLU A 13 -51.01 11.28 17.20
N LYS A 14 -51.09 10.85 18.47
CA LYS A 14 -50.69 11.67 19.62
C LYS A 14 -49.20 12.01 19.65
N LEU A 15 -48.34 11.13 19.13
CA LEU A 15 -46.90 11.35 19.04
C LEU A 15 -46.53 12.24 17.85
N VAL A 16 -47.26 12.08 16.74
CA VAL A 16 -46.96 12.76 15.48
C VAL A 16 -47.49 14.20 15.49
N CYS A 17 -48.72 14.43 15.95
CA CYS A 17 -49.37 15.73 15.83
C CYS A 17 -48.73 16.84 16.66
N GLY A 18 -48.07 16.52 17.78
CA GLY A 18 -47.30 17.50 18.54
C GLY A 18 -46.14 18.07 17.74
N SER A 19 -45.39 17.19 17.05
CA SER A 19 -44.28 17.61 16.18
C SER A 19 -44.76 18.34 14.92
N ILE A 20 -45.91 17.95 14.35
CA ILE A 20 -46.49 18.64 13.20
C ILE A 20 -46.89 20.07 13.56
N ARG A 21 -47.58 20.27 14.70
CA ARG A 21 -47.97 21.62 15.15
C ARG A 21 -46.78 22.53 15.37
N TRP A 22 -45.73 22.01 16.01
CA TRP A 22 -44.51 22.78 16.19
C TRP A 22 -43.87 23.18 14.84
N LEU A 23 -43.85 22.28 13.84
CA LEU A 23 -43.35 22.62 12.50
C LEU A 23 -44.20 23.69 11.82
N GLN A 24 -45.53 23.64 11.98
CA GLN A 24 -46.45 24.66 11.44
C GLN A 24 -46.19 26.03 12.08
N GLU A 25 -46.01 26.10 13.40
CA GLU A 25 -45.69 27.34 14.11
C GLU A 25 -44.37 27.96 13.60
N VAL A 26 -43.33 27.13 13.42
CA VAL A 26 -42.03 27.56 12.88
C VAL A 26 -42.17 28.07 11.44
N MET A 27 -42.97 27.40 10.60
CA MET A 27 -43.22 27.83 9.22
C MET A 27 -43.95 29.17 9.16
N VAL A 28 -45.00 29.36 9.97
CA VAL A 28 -45.78 30.60 10.02
C VAL A 28 -44.90 31.78 10.45
N GLN A 29 -44.02 31.58 11.43
CA GLN A 29 -43.06 32.60 11.85
C GLN A 29 -42.09 32.99 10.73
N ASP A 30 -41.55 32.02 9.99
CA ASP A 30 -40.63 32.26 8.87
C ASP A 30 -41.33 32.99 7.70
N PHE A 31 -42.62 32.73 7.45
CA PHE A 31 -43.38 33.40 6.40
C PHE A 31 -43.78 34.86 6.73
N HIS A 32 -43.81 35.24 8.01
CA HIS A 32 -44.22 36.58 8.43
C HIS A 32 -43.06 37.57 8.59
N GLU A 33 -41.84 37.09 8.84
CA GLU A 33 -40.64 37.93 8.90
C GLU A 33 -39.90 37.88 7.56
N ASN A 34 -40.16 38.85 6.67
CA ASN A 34 -39.55 38.97 5.34
C ASN A 34 -38.01 38.98 5.28
N GLU A 35 -37.27 38.86 6.39
CA GLU A 35 -35.80 38.98 6.44
C GLU A 35 -35.07 38.14 7.53
N SER A 36 -35.69 37.12 8.14
CA SER A 36 -35.16 36.54 9.39
C SER A 36 -34.97 35.01 9.36
N ASN A 37 -33.89 34.57 8.70
CA ASN A 37 -32.87 33.60 9.12
C ASN A 37 -33.19 32.37 10.04
N SER A 38 -34.42 31.86 10.11
CA SER A 38 -34.70 30.65 10.93
C SER A 38 -34.19 29.37 10.23
N PHE A 39 -34.56 29.17 8.97
CA PHE A 39 -34.09 28.01 8.19
C PHE A 39 -32.61 28.08 7.80
N THR A 40 -31.98 29.26 7.82
CA THR A 40 -30.55 29.45 7.53
C THR A 40 -29.64 29.13 8.73
N ASN A 41 -30.18 28.95 9.94
CA ASN A 41 -29.39 28.57 11.12
C ASN A 41 -29.15 27.06 11.25
N PHE A 42 -29.72 26.22 10.38
CA PHE A 42 -29.38 24.80 10.27
C PHE A 42 -28.04 24.61 9.54
N ASN A 43 -26.94 25.07 10.16
CA ASN A 43 -25.58 24.96 9.63
C ASN A 43 -25.00 23.53 9.66
N GLY A 44 -25.78 22.54 10.12
CA GLY A 44 -25.31 21.16 10.28
C GLY A 44 -25.89 20.14 9.31
N LEU A 45 -26.84 20.51 8.44
CA LEU A 45 -27.62 19.52 7.68
C LEU A 45 -26.91 19.06 6.40
N ALA A 46 -26.21 19.95 5.69
CA ALA A 46 -25.36 19.65 4.55
C ALA A 46 -24.55 20.90 4.18
N ASP A 47 -23.38 20.74 3.53
CA ASP A 47 -22.55 21.83 2.98
C ASP A 47 -23.20 22.43 1.71
N ILE A 48 -24.43 22.94 1.81
CA ILE A 48 -25.24 23.54 0.73
C ILE A 48 -25.26 25.07 0.96
N ASP A 49 -25.20 25.83 -0.13
CA ASP A 49 -25.28 27.29 -0.09
C ASP A 49 -26.58 27.78 0.59
N SER A 50 -26.51 28.96 1.22
CA SER A 50 -27.56 29.44 2.12
C SER A 50 -28.95 29.59 1.47
N SER A 51 -29.00 30.01 0.20
CA SER A 51 -30.23 30.12 -0.61
C SER A 51 -30.83 28.75 -0.94
N ASP A 52 -29.99 27.84 -1.44
CA ASP A 52 -30.40 26.53 -1.94
C ASP A 52 -30.80 25.60 -0.79
N ARG A 53 -30.21 25.80 0.39
CA ARG A 53 -30.58 25.12 1.63
C ARG A 53 -32.00 25.45 2.08
N ALA A 54 -32.44 26.70 1.94
CA ALA A 54 -33.81 27.08 2.30
C ALA A 54 -34.82 26.35 1.40
N TRP A 55 -34.54 26.27 0.10
CA TRP A 55 -35.34 25.50 -0.85
C TRP A 55 -35.34 24.01 -0.55
N PHE A 56 -34.18 23.42 -0.23
CA PHE A 56 -34.08 22.02 0.20
C PHE A 56 -34.97 21.73 1.42
N LEU A 57 -34.95 22.62 2.43
CA LEU A 57 -35.76 22.48 3.64
C LEU A 57 -37.27 22.62 3.36
N ARG A 58 -37.66 23.56 2.50
CA ARG A 58 -39.06 23.69 2.04
C ARG A 58 -39.54 22.42 1.33
N GLY A 59 -38.70 21.81 0.51
CA GLY A 59 -38.98 20.51 -0.13
C GLY A 59 -39.19 19.41 0.91
N MET A 60 -38.31 19.32 1.91
CA MET A 60 -38.46 18.37 3.02
C MET A 60 -39.75 18.55 3.82
N LEU A 61 -40.15 19.80 4.10
CA LEU A 61 -41.41 20.09 4.79
C LEU A 61 -42.62 19.66 3.97
N LEU A 62 -42.57 19.88 2.65
CA LEU A 62 -43.61 19.41 1.74
C LEU A 62 -43.66 17.87 1.67
N GLN A 63 -42.52 17.20 1.73
CA GLN A 63 -42.48 15.74 1.81
C GLN A 63 -43.10 15.24 3.13
N ILE A 64 -42.83 15.91 4.25
CA ILE A 64 -43.45 15.59 5.55
C ILE A 64 -44.97 15.72 5.47
N SER A 65 -45.51 16.78 4.86
CA SER A 65 -46.96 16.92 4.73
C SER A 65 -47.58 15.81 3.89
N GLN A 66 -46.87 15.34 2.85
CA GLN A 66 -47.29 14.19 2.02
C GLN A 66 -47.23 12.87 2.80
N ASP A 67 -46.13 12.59 3.50
CA ASP A 67 -45.94 11.36 4.29
C ASP A 67 -46.96 11.27 5.43
N CYS A 68 -47.33 12.41 6.02
CA CYS A 68 -48.26 12.52 7.14
C CYS A 68 -49.72 12.78 6.72
N ALA A 69 -50.06 12.73 5.43
CA ALA A 69 -51.39 13.12 4.92
C ALA A 69 -52.55 12.29 5.51
N ALA A 70 -52.27 11.11 6.06
CA ALA A 70 -53.26 10.26 6.72
C ALA A 70 -53.77 10.85 8.06
N TYR A 71 -52.98 11.67 8.75
CA TYR A 71 -53.32 12.22 10.07
C TYR A 71 -54.22 13.45 9.96
N THR A 72 -55.12 13.62 10.93
CA THR A 72 -56.10 14.72 10.90
C THR A 72 -55.45 16.08 11.11
N CYS A 73 -54.36 16.14 11.87
CA CYS A 73 -53.62 17.37 12.17
C CYS A 73 -52.85 17.99 10.99
N VAL A 74 -52.77 17.30 9.85
CA VAL A 74 -52.20 17.86 8.61
C VAL A 74 -53.27 18.54 7.75
N LYS A 75 -54.55 18.17 7.92
CA LYS A 75 -55.63 18.62 7.06
C LYS A 75 -56.01 20.07 7.34
N ASN A 76 -56.12 20.87 6.27
CA ASN A 76 -56.66 22.23 6.27
C ASN A 76 -55.95 23.21 7.19
N ASP A 77 -54.62 23.29 7.07
CA ASP A 77 -53.82 24.29 7.77
C ASP A 77 -53.22 25.31 6.79
N GLU A 78 -53.34 26.60 7.11
CA GLU A 78 -52.88 27.73 6.31
C GLU A 78 -51.37 27.66 6.03
N ALA A 79 -50.58 27.13 6.96
CA ALA A 79 -49.13 27.03 6.81
C ALA A 79 -48.73 26.11 5.65
N TRP A 80 -49.44 24.98 5.48
CA TRP A 80 -49.20 24.06 4.36
C TRP A 80 -49.63 24.68 3.04
N SER A 81 -50.80 25.34 2.99
CA SER A 81 -51.28 26.03 1.78
C SER A 81 -50.32 27.11 1.30
N ARG A 82 -49.79 27.94 2.20
CA ARG A 82 -48.75 28.93 1.84
C ARG A 82 -47.48 28.27 1.32
N LEU A 83 -47.03 27.16 1.92
CA LEU A 83 -45.87 26.42 1.42
C LEU A 83 -46.11 25.91 -0.03
N TYR A 84 -47.32 25.49 -0.37
CA TYR A 84 -47.67 25.12 -1.74
C TYR A 84 -47.57 26.32 -2.71
N GLU A 85 -48.07 27.50 -2.30
CA GLU A 85 -47.99 28.74 -3.11
C GLU A 85 -46.55 29.14 -3.43
N TYR A 86 -45.63 29.03 -2.46
CA TYR A 86 -44.20 29.31 -2.68
C TYR A 86 -43.56 28.47 -3.80
N PHE A 87 -44.04 27.24 -4.04
CA PHE A 87 -43.53 26.41 -5.13
C PHE A 87 -44.13 26.76 -6.50
N TYR A 88 -45.26 27.46 -6.53
CA TYR A 88 -45.84 28.00 -7.78
C TYR A 88 -45.08 29.23 -8.27
N ASP A 89 -44.58 30.05 -7.36
CA ASP A 89 -43.79 31.26 -7.67
C ASP A 89 -42.29 30.96 -7.89
N PHE A 90 -41.90 29.69 -7.96
CA PHE A 90 -40.51 29.26 -8.11
C PHE A 90 -39.95 29.58 -9.51
N GLU A 91 -38.81 30.27 -9.59
CA GLU A 91 -38.08 30.48 -10.84
C GLU A 91 -36.91 29.50 -11.00
N GLU A 92 -36.72 28.93 -12.20
CA GLU A 92 -35.71 27.88 -12.45
C GLU A 92 -34.26 28.35 -12.19
N ASN A 93 -34.00 29.65 -12.29
CA ASN A 93 -32.67 30.24 -12.11
C ASN A 93 -32.26 30.37 -10.63
N ASP A 94 -33.18 30.14 -9.69
CA ASP A 94 -32.94 30.35 -8.26
C ASP A 94 -32.05 29.28 -7.61
N LEU A 95 -31.77 28.17 -8.30
CA LEU A 95 -30.99 27.06 -7.78
C LEU A 95 -29.71 26.83 -8.57
N THR A 96 -28.60 26.75 -7.84
CA THR A 96 -27.25 26.53 -8.38
C THR A 96 -26.69 25.16 -7.99
N ASP A 97 -27.09 24.61 -6.84
CA ASP A 97 -26.65 23.34 -6.29
C ASP A 97 -27.52 22.17 -6.78
N LEU A 98 -26.89 21.18 -7.40
CA LEU A 98 -27.55 19.97 -7.88
C LEU A 98 -28.22 19.16 -6.76
N ARG A 99 -27.79 19.28 -5.50
CA ARG A 99 -28.45 18.65 -4.34
C ARG A 99 -29.84 19.20 -4.10
N ALA A 100 -29.98 20.52 -4.14
CA ALA A 100 -31.27 21.18 -3.98
C ALA A 100 -32.17 20.91 -5.20
N VAL A 101 -31.61 20.95 -6.41
CA VAL A 101 -32.33 20.58 -7.64
C VAL A 101 -32.86 19.14 -7.56
N ALA A 102 -32.03 18.17 -7.18
CA ALA A 102 -32.45 16.77 -7.05
C ALA A 102 -33.46 16.54 -5.93
N ALA A 103 -33.31 17.23 -4.80
CA ALA A 103 -34.27 17.16 -3.69
C ALA A 103 -35.64 17.67 -4.11
N LEU A 104 -35.69 18.85 -4.73
CA LEU A 104 -36.94 19.39 -5.22
C LEU A 104 -37.51 18.58 -6.39
N ALA A 105 -36.70 18.01 -7.28
CA ALA A 105 -37.19 17.10 -8.33
C ALA A 105 -37.95 15.87 -7.78
N TYR A 106 -37.69 15.50 -6.52
CA TYR A 106 -38.37 14.42 -5.82
C TYR A 106 -39.54 14.91 -4.93
N MET A 107 -39.31 15.95 -4.12
CA MET A 107 -40.18 16.34 -3.00
C MET A 107 -41.13 17.51 -3.28
N ALA A 108 -40.87 18.34 -4.29
CA ALA A 108 -41.67 19.54 -4.55
C ALA A 108 -43.07 19.20 -5.12
N THR A 109 -43.82 20.23 -5.54
CA THR A 109 -45.12 20.07 -6.20
C THR A 109 -44.94 19.45 -7.59
N ASN A 110 -46.00 18.87 -8.15
CA ASN A 110 -45.90 18.15 -9.43
C ASN A 110 -45.37 19.02 -10.58
N ALA A 111 -45.72 20.31 -10.62
CA ALA A 111 -45.23 21.24 -11.65
C ALA A 111 -43.73 21.50 -11.50
N THR A 112 -43.28 21.89 -10.31
CA THR A 112 -41.88 22.18 -10.00
C THR A 112 -41.00 20.93 -10.16
N ASN A 113 -41.50 19.76 -9.73
CA ASN A 113 -40.82 18.46 -9.90
C ASN A 113 -40.51 18.19 -11.37
N HIS A 114 -41.47 18.41 -12.26
CA HIS A 114 -41.32 18.11 -13.68
C HIS A 114 -40.24 18.99 -14.32
N VAL A 115 -40.25 20.31 -14.04
CA VAL A 115 -39.24 21.25 -14.53
C VAL A 115 -37.85 20.86 -14.01
N LEU A 116 -37.71 20.61 -12.70
CA LEU A 116 -36.42 20.29 -12.10
C LEU A 116 -35.88 18.92 -12.49
N ARG A 117 -36.73 17.95 -12.85
CA ARG A 117 -36.30 16.69 -13.47
C ARG A 117 -35.70 16.90 -14.85
N GLN A 118 -36.26 17.81 -15.65
CA GLN A 118 -35.67 18.15 -16.95
C GLN A 118 -34.30 18.81 -16.77
N LYS A 119 -34.17 19.75 -15.84
CA LYS A 119 -32.89 20.37 -15.46
C LYS A 119 -31.88 19.33 -14.94
N LEU A 120 -32.33 18.38 -14.12
CA LEU A 120 -31.50 17.30 -13.60
C LEU A 120 -31.06 16.34 -14.73
N ASN A 121 -31.95 16.04 -15.68
CA ASN A 121 -31.63 15.23 -16.86
C ASN A 121 -30.62 15.92 -17.79
N ALA A 122 -30.69 17.25 -17.92
CA ALA A 122 -29.74 18.03 -18.71
C ALA A 122 -28.32 18.10 -18.08
N SER A 123 -28.18 17.81 -16.78
CA SER A 123 -26.90 17.90 -16.06
C SER A 123 -26.16 16.56 -15.89
N ILE A 124 -26.64 15.49 -16.55
CA ILE A 124 -26.02 14.16 -16.49
C ILE A 124 -24.64 14.16 -17.14
N LYS A 125 -23.68 13.51 -16.48
CA LYS A 125 -22.43 13.10 -17.12
C LYS A 125 -22.62 11.76 -17.83
N GLU A 126 -22.64 11.79 -19.16
CA GLU A 126 -22.80 10.57 -19.96
C GLU A 126 -21.66 9.57 -19.71
N ASN A 127 -22.00 8.29 -19.52
CA ASN A 127 -21.08 7.15 -19.38
C ASN A 127 -20.06 7.22 -18.23
N VAL A 128 -20.24 8.10 -17.24
CA VAL A 128 -19.38 8.20 -16.05
C VAL A 128 -20.24 8.19 -14.79
N PHE A 129 -19.94 7.26 -13.87
CA PHE A 129 -20.57 7.21 -12.54
C PHE A 129 -19.69 7.96 -11.51
N PRO A 130 -20.27 8.77 -10.61
CA PRO A 130 -21.70 9.10 -10.49
C PRO A 130 -22.23 10.01 -11.62
N TYR A 131 -23.53 9.93 -11.93
CA TYR A 131 -24.15 10.75 -12.98
C TYR A 131 -24.17 12.23 -12.62
N TRP A 132 -24.32 12.55 -11.33
CA TRP A 132 -24.25 13.91 -10.81
C TRP A 132 -23.18 14.03 -9.73
N GLU A 133 -22.52 15.18 -9.67
CA GLU A 133 -21.54 15.49 -8.62
C GLU A 133 -22.00 16.72 -7.85
N ALA A 134 -21.96 16.66 -6.53
CA ALA A 134 -22.00 17.85 -5.71
C ALA A 134 -20.71 18.66 -5.99
N GLY A 135 -20.81 19.99 -6.06
CA GLY A 135 -19.74 20.89 -6.52
C GLY A 135 -18.38 20.75 -5.80
N ARG A 136 -17.40 21.60 -6.18
CA ARG A 136 -16.05 21.55 -5.58
C ARG A 136 -16.12 21.96 -4.10
N ARG A 137 -15.58 21.13 -3.19
CA ARG A 137 -15.08 21.59 -1.87
C ARG A 137 -14.33 22.90 -2.08
N SER A 138 -14.66 23.95 -1.31
CA SER A 138 -13.72 25.05 -1.10
C SER A 138 -12.43 24.44 -0.55
N ARG A 139 -11.43 24.31 -1.42
CA ARG A 139 -10.15 23.69 -1.09
C ARG A 139 -9.39 24.68 -0.22
N ASN A 140 -9.51 24.53 1.10
CA ASN A 140 -8.59 25.19 2.01
C ASN A 140 -7.16 24.81 1.63
N VAL A 141 -6.28 25.81 1.53
CA VAL A 141 -4.85 25.63 1.18
C VAL A 141 -4.14 24.66 2.15
N LEU A 142 -4.67 24.51 3.38
CA LEU A 142 -4.24 23.52 4.36
C LEU A 142 -4.43 22.07 3.88
N ASP A 143 -5.52 21.79 3.15
CA ASP A 143 -5.83 20.46 2.61
C ASP A 143 -4.90 20.08 1.45
N ARG A 144 -4.31 21.08 0.76
CA ARG A 144 -3.24 20.87 -0.23
C ARG A 144 -1.89 20.56 0.41
N LEU A 145 -1.64 21.08 1.61
CA LEU A 145 -0.40 20.84 2.34
C LEU A 145 -0.43 19.50 3.09
N GLN A 146 -1.61 19.03 3.53
CA GLN A 146 -1.78 17.71 4.15
C GLN A 146 -1.93 16.56 3.15
N ASN A 147 -2.49 16.81 1.95
CA ASN A 147 -2.70 15.76 0.93
C ASN A 147 -1.64 15.74 -0.18
N GLY A 148 -0.42 16.18 0.12
CA GLY A 148 0.72 16.08 -0.78
C GLY A 148 1.07 14.63 -1.11
N GLN A 149 0.48 14.13 -2.20
CA GLN A 149 0.93 12.98 -3.01
C GLN A 149 0.50 11.54 -2.63
N GLN A 150 -0.34 11.28 -1.62
CA GLN A 150 -0.81 9.90 -1.35
C GLN A 150 -2.15 9.50 -1.99
N ASN A 151 -2.88 10.41 -2.63
CA ASN A 151 -4.23 10.09 -3.10
C ASN A 151 -4.35 9.56 -4.54
N PHE A 152 -3.28 9.19 -5.25
CA PHE A 152 -3.46 8.68 -6.62
C PHE A 152 -4.20 7.32 -6.71
N PHE A 153 -4.17 6.50 -5.65
CA PHE A 153 -4.96 5.26 -5.58
C PHE A 153 -6.28 5.41 -4.77
N ASN A 154 -6.45 6.52 -4.04
CA ASN A 154 -7.69 6.89 -3.33
C ASN A 154 -8.49 7.99 -4.05
N LEU A 155 -8.24 8.23 -5.34
CA LEU A 155 -8.95 9.23 -6.16
C LEU A 155 -10.41 8.86 -6.50
N LYS A 156 -10.98 7.81 -5.87
CA LYS A 156 -12.43 7.61 -5.73
C LYS A 156 -12.92 7.97 -4.31
N GLY A 157 -12.23 8.87 -3.61
CA GLY A 157 -12.79 9.52 -2.43
C GLY A 157 -14.01 10.33 -2.85
N ILE A 158 -15.19 9.83 -2.50
CA ILE A 158 -16.51 10.45 -2.66
C ILE A 158 -16.41 11.92 -2.22
N LYS A 159 -16.91 12.86 -3.01
CA LYS A 159 -17.11 14.23 -2.50
C LYS A 159 -18.36 14.20 -1.64
N SER A 160 -18.28 14.80 -0.44
CA SER A 160 -19.42 14.99 0.45
C SER A 160 -20.64 15.51 -0.33
N GLY A 161 -21.71 14.72 -0.36
CA GLY A 161 -22.96 15.05 -1.05
C GLY A 161 -23.16 14.38 -2.43
N ASP A 162 -22.16 13.72 -3.03
CA ASP A 162 -22.35 12.98 -4.29
C ASP A 162 -23.38 11.85 -4.11
N VAL A 163 -23.29 11.11 -3.00
CA VAL A 163 -24.26 10.05 -2.67
C VAL A 163 -25.67 10.63 -2.55
N LEU A 164 -25.81 11.80 -1.91
CA LEU A 164 -27.09 12.46 -1.72
C LEU A 164 -27.76 12.86 -3.04
N VAL A 165 -27.03 13.54 -3.95
CA VAL A 165 -27.58 13.96 -5.24
C VAL A 165 -28.07 12.76 -6.03
N ASN A 166 -27.26 11.71 -6.10
CA ASN A 166 -27.58 10.53 -6.90
C ASN A 166 -28.71 9.71 -6.27
N ALA A 167 -28.76 9.58 -4.95
CA ALA A 167 -29.87 8.92 -4.25
C ALA A 167 -31.20 9.67 -4.48
N LEU A 168 -31.20 11.00 -4.37
CA LEU A 168 -32.35 11.84 -4.66
C LEU A 168 -32.75 11.77 -6.15
N GLY A 169 -31.76 11.70 -7.06
CA GLY A 169 -32.00 11.47 -8.48
C GLY A 169 -32.71 10.14 -8.76
N VAL A 170 -32.27 9.04 -8.14
CA VAL A 170 -32.97 7.74 -8.22
C VAL A 170 -34.41 7.88 -7.74
N LEU A 171 -34.64 8.51 -6.59
CA LEU A 171 -35.98 8.71 -6.05
C LEU A 171 -36.87 9.59 -6.95
N ALA A 172 -36.30 10.63 -7.57
CA ALA A 172 -37.04 11.53 -8.45
C ALA A 172 -37.59 10.80 -9.70
N PHE A 173 -36.83 9.90 -10.31
CA PHE A 173 -37.24 9.19 -11.53
C PHE A 173 -37.94 7.85 -11.24
N VAL A 174 -37.38 7.05 -10.33
CA VAL A 174 -37.87 5.69 -10.04
C VAL A 174 -39.03 5.73 -9.04
N GLY A 175 -38.97 6.61 -8.05
CA GLY A 175 -39.95 6.75 -6.97
C GLY A 175 -41.33 7.26 -7.40
N ARG A 176 -41.55 7.64 -8.67
CA ARG A 176 -42.89 8.01 -9.18
C ARG A 176 -43.28 7.35 -10.50
N SER A 177 -42.57 6.30 -10.93
CA SER A 177 -42.85 5.54 -12.16
C SER A 177 -42.98 6.43 -13.40
N VAL A 178 -42.06 7.38 -13.52
CA VAL A 178 -42.01 8.33 -14.64
C VAL A 178 -41.21 7.70 -15.79
N ASP A 179 -41.53 8.06 -17.03
CA ASP A 179 -40.78 7.62 -18.20
C ASP A 179 -39.29 7.89 -18.01
N VAL A 180 -38.54 6.80 -17.90
CA VAL A 180 -37.12 6.82 -17.60
C VAL A 180 -36.37 7.34 -18.83
N PRO A 181 -35.50 8.36 -18.70
CA PRO A 181 -34.69 8.81 -19.82
C PRO A 181 -33.84 7.65 -20.38
N LYS A 182 -33.85 7.44 -21.70
CA LYS A 182 -33.11 6.35 -22.37
C LYS A 182 -31.59 6.33 -22.09
N LEU A 183 -31.04 7.46 -21.65
CA LEU A 183 -29.61 7.66 -21.36
C LEU A 183 -29.19 7.18 -19.96
N MET A 184 -30.12 6.91 -19.05
CA MET A 184 -29.81 6.55 -17.67
C MET A 184 -29.94 5.04 -17.42
N ASP A 185 -28.83 4.44 -16.99
CA ASP A 185 -28.83 3.10 -16.38
C ASP A 185 -28.90 3.22 -14.85
N PHE A 186 -30.11 3.22 -14.33
CA PHE A 186 -30.37 3.24 -12.89
C PHE A 186 -29.87 1.98 -12.16
N ASP A 187 -29.61 0.87 -12.86
CA ASP A 187 -29.09 -0.36 -12.25
C ASP A 187 -27.63 -0.21 -11.86
N SER A 188 -26.83 0.33 -12.76
CA SER A 188 -25.44 0.66 -12.49
C SER A 188 -25.31 1.81 -11.49
N LEU A 189 -26.22 2.78 -11.50
CA LEU A 189 -26.23 3.85 -10.49
C LEU A 189 -26.58 3.30 -9.09
N ALA A 190 -27.57 2.42 -8.98
CA ALA A 190 -27.92 1.79 -7.70
C ALA A 190 -26.76 0.94 -7.15
N ASP A 191 -26.02 0.23 -8.01
CA ASP A 191 -24.81 -0.47 -7.60
C ASP A 191 -23.74 0.48 -7.09
N TRP A 192 -23.51 1.57 -7.81
CA TRP A 192 -22.55 2.58 -7.39
C TRP A 192 -22.91 3.16 -6.02
N ILE A 193 -24.18 3.50 -5.77
CA ILE A 193 -24.67 3.97 -4.46
C ILE A 193 -24.46 2.88 -3.39
N TYR A 194 -24.72 1.62 -3.70
CA TYR A 194 -24.51 0.52 -2.76
C TYR A 194 -23.02 0.29 -2.43
N GLU A 195 -22.12 0.49 -3.39
CA GLU A 195 -20.67 0.41 -3.20
C GLU A 195 -20.10 1.52 -2.31
N GLN A 196 -20.77 2.66 -2.21
CA GLN A 196 -20.35 3.78 -1.36
C GLN A 196 -20.64 3.56 0.14
N LYS A 197 -21.28 2.45 0.50
CA LYS A 197 -21.63 2.09 1.88
C LYS A 197 -20.38 1.69 2.67
N LYS A 198 -20.20 2.26 3.86
CA LYS A 198 -19.13 1.89 4.82
C LYS A 198 -19.37 0.49 5.41
N GLU A 199 -18.37 -0.06 6.09
CA GLU A 199 -18.41 -1.39 6.70
C GLU A 199 -19.51 -1.54 7.78
N ASP A 200 -19.80 -0.47 8.51
CA ASP A 200 -20.89 -0.38 9.49
C ASP A 200 -22.29 -0.27 8.85
N GLY A 201 -22.33 -0.17 7.52
CA GLY A 201 -23.54 -0.02 6.76
C GLY A 201 -24.07 1.41 6.66
N THR A 202 -23.31 2.41 7.13
CA THR A 202 -23.70 3.82 7.01
C THR A 202 -23.03 4.48 5.81
N TYR A 203 -23.44 5.69 5.49
CA TYR A 203 -22.78 6.54 4.51
C TYR A 203 -21.99 7.65 5.23
N GLU A 204 -21.60 8.72 4.53
CA GLU A 204 -20.81 9.80 5.13
C GLU A 204 -21.56 10.49 6.27
N ASN A 205 -22.84 10.79 6.07
CA ASN A 205 -23.71 11.47 7.04
C ASN A 205 -25.10 10.79 7.14
N ALA A 206 -25.92 11.25 8.10
CA ALA A 206 -27.25 10.69 8.34
C ALA A 206 -28.25 10.94 7.20
N LEU A 207 -28.17 12.08 6.51
CA LEU A 207 -29.02 12.38 5.35
C LEU A 207 -28.72 11.44 4.18
N ASP A 208 -27.44 11.31 3.82
CA ASP A 208 -26.95 10.41 2.79
C ASP A 208 -27.39 8.98 3.10
N THR A 209 -27.28 8.57 4.38
CA THR A 209 -27.70 7.24 4.81
C THR A 209 -29.19 7.02 4.64
N TYR A 210 -30.02 7.99 5.06
CA TYR A 210 -31.46 7.92 4.92
C TYR A 210 -31.90 7.84 3.44
N PHE A 211 -31.45 8.79 2.62
CA PHE A 211 -31.86 8.86 1.22
C PHE A 211 -31.28 7.75 0.37
N ALA A 212 -30.02 7.35 0.58
CA ALA A 212 -29.44 6.22 -0.14
C ALA A 212 -30.15 4.91 0.20
N ALA A 213 -30.44 4.66 1.48
CA ALA A 213 -31.19 3.47 1.88
C ALA A 213 -32.59 3.44 1.25
N ARG A 214 -33.30 4.57 1.29
CA ARG A 214 -34.63 4.70 0.66
C ARG A 214 -34.58 4.53 -0.85
N ALA A 215 -33.63 5.19 -1.52
CA ALA A 215 -33.44 5.09 -2.97
C ALA A 215 -33.21 3.64 -3.41
N LEU A 216 -32.33 2.93 -2.72
CA LEU A 216 -32.06 1.52 -3.02
C LEU A 216 -33.28 0.63 -2.73
N TYR A 217 -34.04 0.91 -1.67
CA TYR A 217 -35.26 0.18 -1.35
C TYR A 217 -36.34 0.40 -2.42
N GLU A 218 -36.67 1.66 -2.73
CA GLU A 218 -37.68 1.99 -3.73
C GLU A 218 -37.30 1.46 -5.12
N TYR A 219 -36.03 1.59 -5.49
CA TYR A 219 -35.49 1.03 -6.73
C TYR A 219 -35.73 -0.48 -6.83
N ARG A 220 -35.38 -1.24 -5.79
CA ARG A 220 -35.56 -2.69 -5.74
C ARG A 220 -37.03 -3.09 -5.72
N SER A 221 -37.86 -2.40 -4.93
CA SER A 221 -39.28 -2.71 -4.80
C SER A 221 -40.06 -2.56 -6.11
N ARG A 222 -39.59 -1.69 -7.01
CA ARG A 222 -40.24 -1.40 -8.30
C ARG A 222 -39.66 -2.19 -9.46
N LYS A 223 -38.46 -2.76 -9.30
CA LYS A 223 -37.94 -3.74 -10.25
C LYS A 223 -38.68 -5.06 -10.01
N VAL A 224 -39.60 -5.38 -10.92
CA VAL A 224 -40.23 -6.70 -10.99
C VAL A 224 -39.14 -7.73 -11.23
N ASP A 225 -39.12 -8.83 -10.48
CA ASP A 225 -38.28 -9.98 -10.76
C ASP A 225 -38.66 -10.54 -12.15
N ILE A 226 -37.87 -10.22 -13.17
CA ILE A 226 -38.11 -10.64 -14.58
C ILE A 226 -37.68 -12.10 -14.80
N GLY A 227 -37.55 -12.91 -13.75
CA GLY A 227 -37.12 -14.30 -13.83
C GLY A 227 -38.31 -15.27 -13.87
N PRO A 228 -38.34 -16.26 -14.78
CA PRO A 228 -39.22 -17.41 -14.57
C PRO A 228 -38.88 -18.08 -13.22
N PRO A 229 -39.87 -18.57 -12.45
CA PRO A 229 -39.73 -18.97 -11.04
C PRO A 229 -38.75 -20.14 -10.74
N ASN A 230 -38.03 -20.64 -11.75
CA ASN A 230 -37.11 -21.78 -11.66
C ASN A 230 -35.70 -21.51 -12.22
N GLU A 231 -35.38 -20.31 -12.69
CA GLU A 231 -34.03 -19.98 -13.20
C GLU A 231 -33.19 -19.25 -12.15
N ASN A 232 -32.77 -19.98 -11.12
CA ASN A 232 -31.83 -19.47 -10.12
C ASN A 232 -30.50 -19.09 -10.78
N LEU A 233 -29.90 -17.99 -10.32
CA LEU A 233 -28.58 -17.57 -10.79
C LEU A 233 -27.50 -18.55 -10.32
N ILE A 234 -26.79 -19.13 -11.28
CA ILE A 234 -25.69 -20.06 -11.07
C ILE A 234 -24.37 -19.35 -11.35
N VAL A 235 -23.43 -19.46 -10.41
CA VAL A 235 -22.08 -18.93 -10.55
C VAL A 235 -21.08 -20.08 -10.54
N GLU A 236 -20.38 -20.29 -11.66
CA GLU A 236 -19.27 -21.24 -11.79
C GLU A 236 -17.94 -20.49 -11.59
N ILE A 237 -17.16 -20.93 -10.61
CA ILE A 237 -15.80 -20.41 -10.35
C ILE A 237 -14.78 -21.49 -10.70
N SER A 238 -13.79 -21.12 -11.51
CA SER A 238 -12.72 -22.01 -11.95
C SER A 238 -11.36 -21.31 -11.88
N ALA A 239 -10.33 -22.05 -11.49
CA ALA A 239 -8.95 -21.56 -11.46
C ALA A 239 -7.95 -22.70 -11.74
N PRO A 240 -6.71 -22.40 -12.20
CA PRO A 240 -5.68 -23.42 -12.40
C PRO A 240 -5.40 -24.16 -11.09
N HIS A 241 -5.40 -25.49 -11.12
CA HIS A 241 -5.24 -26.36 -9.94
C HIS A 241 -6.33 -26.23 -8.85
N PHE A 242 -7.49 -25.66 -9.19
CA PHE A 242 -8.67 -25.62 -8.32
C PHE A 242 -9.84 -26.35 -8.99
N ALA A 243 -10.48 -27.26 -8.25
CA ALA A 243 -11.66 -27.95 -8.73
C ALA A 243 -12.78 -26.93 -8.97
N LYS A 244 -13.43 -27.02 -10.13
CA LYS A 244 -14.55 -26.13 -10.48
C LYS A 244 -15.62 -26.16 -9.40
N LYS A 245 -16.02 -25.00 -8.91
CA LYS A 245 -17.08 -24.87 -7.90
C LYS A 245 -18.28 -24.18 -8.54
N ILE A 246 -19.41 -24.88 -8.54
CA ILE A 246 -20.69 -24.35 -9.02
C ILE A 246 -21.51 -23.97 -7.79
N VAL A 247 -21.96 -22.72 -7.74
CA VAL A 247 -22.74 -22.18 -6.64
C VAL A 247 -24.10 -21.73 -7.16
N ASN A 248 -25.16 -22.30 -6.59
CA ASN A 248 -26.50 -21.73 -6.71
C ASN A 248 -26.60 -20.59 -5.71
N VAL A 249 -26.75 -19.37 -6.21
CA VAL A 249 -26.74 -18.20 -5.33
C VAL A 249 -28.11 -18.07 -4.67
N THR A 250 -28.08 -18.09 -3.34
CA THR A 250 -29.22 -17.83 -2.44
C THR A 250 -28.98 -16.50 -1.73
N ASP A 251 -29.90 -16.06 -0.87
CA ASP A 251 -29.75 -14.81 -0.09
C ASP A 251 -28.54 -14.80 0.87
N THR A 252 -27.86 -15.94 1.05
CA THR A 252 -26.70 -16.07 1.94
C THR A 252 -25.38 -15.87 1.20
N SER A 253 -24.48 -15.08 1.79
CA SER A 253 -23.15 -14.84 1.24
C SER A 253 -22.28 -16.09 1.37
N MET A 254 -21.81 -16.63 0.23
CA MET A 254 -20.94 -17.80 0.22
C MET A 254 -19.47 -17.40 0.12
N LEU A 255 -18.66 -17.82 1.09
CA LEU A 255 -17.21 -17.64 1.07
C LEU A 255 -16.52 -18.83 0.39
N ILE A 256 -15.60 -18.54 -0.51
CA ILE A 256 -14.81 -19.55 -1.23
C ILE A 256 -13.33 -19.21 -1.02
N TYR A 257 -12.62 -20.12 -0.35
CA TYR A 257 -11.18 -19.99 -0.11
C TYR A 257 -10.41 -20.51 -1.30
N LEU A 258 -9.59 -19.66 -1.89
CA LEU A 258 -8.69 -20.01 -2.98
C LEU A 258 -7.27 -20.23 -2.45
N PRO A 259 -6.52 -21.20 -3.00
CA PRO A 259 -5.12 -21.40 -2.65
C PRO A 259 -4.23 -20.19 -3.01
N THR A 260 -3.13 -20.01 -2.27
CA THR A 260 -2.21 -18.86 -2.40
C THR A 260 -1.41 -18.81 -3.71
N ASN A 261 -1.43 -19.89 -4.51
CA ASN A 261 -0.74 -20.00 -5.79
C ASN A 261 -1.62 -19.67 -7.02
N VAL A 262 -2.91 -19.36 -6.82
CA VAL A 262 -3.83 -19.02 -7.90
C VAL A 262 -3.56 -17.62 -8.44
N ARG A 263 -3.15 -17.53 -9.70
CA ARG A 263 -2.93 -16.24 -10.39
C ARG A 263 -4.13 -15.74 -11.18
N ASN A 264 -4.89 -16.66 -11.76
CA ASN A 264 -6.02 -16.36 -12.64
C ASN A 264 -7.29 -17.03 -12.11
N ILE A 265 -8.37 -16.27 -11.96
CA ILE A 265 -9.69 -16.76 -11.53
C ILE A 265 -10.67 -16.45 -12.66
N THR A 266 -11.47 -17.43 -13.05
CA THR A 266 -12.54 -17.26 -14.05
C THR A 266 -13.88 -17.51 -13.39
N ILE A 267 -14.75 -16.50 -13.44
CA ILE A 267 -16.11 -16.53 -12.92
C ILE A 267 -17.05 -16.53 -14.13
N LYS A 268 -17.93 -17.53 -14.24
CA LYS A 268 -18.99 -17.60 -15.25
C LYS A 268 -20.34 -17.55 -14.55
N THR A 269 -21.21 -16.67 -14.98
CA THR A 269 -22.57 -16.54 -14.45
C THR A 269 -23.59 -17.03 -15.48
N LYS A 270 -24.64 -17.71 -15.03
CA LYS A 270 -25.75 -18.19 -15.87
C LYS A 270 -27.08 -18.08 -15.12
N GLY A 271 -28.11 -17.56 -15.78
CA GLY A 271 -29.46 -17.42 -15.21
C GLY A 271 -29.88 -15.95 -15.06
N PHE A 272 -31.06 -15.74 -14.49
CA PHE A 272 -31.62 -14.41 -14.22
C PHE A 272 -31.42 -14.04 -12.77
N GLY A 273 -30.70 -12.95 -12.52
CA GLY A 273 -30.43 -12.45 -11.17
C GLY A 273 -29.17 -11.59 -11.12
N LYS A 274 -28.98 -10.90 -10.00
CA LYS A 274 -27.83 -10.03 -9.75
C LYS A 274 -27.04 -10.55 -8.56
N VAL A 275 -25.74 -10.77 -8.74
CA VAL A 275 -24.86 -11.26 -7.68
C VAL A 275 -23.61 -10.42 -7.56
N LYS A 276 -23.30 -10.03 -6.33
CA LYS A 276 -22.07 -9.33 -5.98
C LYS A 276 -20.99 -10.34 -5.63
N ALA A 277 -19.93 -10.38 -6.42
CA ALA A 277 -18.73 -11.15 -6.12
C ALA A 277 -17.65 -10.22 -5.56
N GLY A 278 -17.12 -10.53 -4.37
CA GLY A 278 -15.99 -9.83 -3.77
C GLY A 278 -14.79 -10.75 -3.62
N ILE A 279 -13.60 -10.28 -3.97
CA ILE A 279 -12.33 -11.01 -3.77
C ILE A 279 -11.57 -10.32 -2.65
N ARG A 280 -11.38 -11.02 -1.54
CA ARG A 280 -10.52 -10.56 -0.43
C ARG A 280 -9.14 -11.18 -0.56
N VAL A 281 -8.13 -10.37 -0.87
CA VAL A 281 -6.73 -10.80 -0.91
C VAL A 281 -6.07 -10.49 0.43
N LEU A 282 -5.72 -11.53 1.17
CA LEU A 282 -4.89 -11.41 2.38
C LEU A 282 -3.43 -11.60 1.98
N ALA A 283 -2.65 -10.52 1.97
CA ALA A 283 -1.23 -10.55 1.66
C ALA A 283 -0.41 -10.04 2.84
N ALA A 284 0.54 -10.84 3.33
CA ALA A 284 1.57 -10.38 4.25
C ALA A 284 2.64 -9.62 3.44
N ARG A 285 2.49 -8.30 3.34
CA ARG A 285 3.54 -7.46 2.73
C ARG A 285 4.65 -7.22 3.74
N ARG A 286 5.85 -7.74 3.47
CA ARG A 286 7.07 -7.21 4.10
C ARG A 286 7.25 -5.78 3.60
N GLN A 287 7.09 -4.80 4.48
CA GLN A 287 7.26 -3.39 4.09
C GLN A 287 8.71 -3.15 3.69
N ARG A 288 8.90 -2.54 2.52
CA ARG A 288 10.19 -2.00 2.09
C ARG A 288 10.29 -0.58 2.61
N ASN A 289 11.36 -0.27 3.34
CA ASN A 289 11.69 1.08 3.75
C ASN A 289 11.62 2.04 2.56
N ARG A 290 10.84 3.11 2.68
CA ARG A 290 10.99 4.26 1.79
C ARG A 290 12.38 4.83 2.05
N ARG A 291 13.25 4.80 1.03
CA ARG A 291 14.67 5.20 1.06
C ARG A 291 14.93 6.67 1.41
N GLU A 292 13.93 7.42 1.87
CA GLU A 292 13.97 8.88 2.03
C GLU A 292 13.56 9.41 3.40
N LEU A 293 13.14 8.55 4.35
CA LEU A 293 12.88 8.99 5.73
C LEU A 293 14.20 9.11 6.49
N SER A 294 14.91 10.19 6.20
CA SER A 294 15.94 10.73 7.07
C SER A 294 15.33 10.92 8.47
N GLU A 295 16.03 10.50 9.52
CA GLU A 295 15.54 10.45 10.90
C GLU A 295 15.14 11.78 11.60
N PRO A 296 15.40 13.03 11.14
CA PRO A 296 15.23 14.17 12.05
C PRO A 296 13.79 14.70 12.24
N ASP A 297 12.82 14.35 11.39
CA ASP A 297 11.49 15.01 11.40
C ASP A 297 10.32 14.14 11.90
N LEU A 298 10.59 12.97 12.48
CA LEU A 298 9.52 12.12 13.01
C LEU A 298 8.96 12.68 14.33
N PRO A 299 7.62 12.75 14.50
CA PRO A 299 6.99 13.35 15.67
C PRO A 299 7.20 12.55 16.96
N ILE A 300 7.68 11.29 16.88
CA ILE A 300 8.06 10.48 18.03
C ILE A 300 9.54 10.10 17.92
N LYS A 301 10.32 10.53 18.91
CA LYS A 301 11.72 10.13 19.05
C LYS A 301 11.83 8.82 19.81
N MET A 302 12.48 7.83 19.20
CA MET A 302 12.67 6.51 19.79
C MET A 302 14.13 6.29 20.17
N THR A 303 14.37 5.69 21.33
CA THR A 303 15.71 5.29 21.78
C THR A 303 15.66 3.88 22.34
N VAL A 304 16.62 3.05 21.94
CA VAL A 304 16.69 1.65 22.39
C VAL A 304 17.98 1.40 23.14
N ASN A 305 17.90 0.73 24.29
CA ASN A 305 19.04 0.23 25.02
C ASN A 305 18.95 -1.29 25.09
N GLN A 306 19.98 -1.98 24.62
CA GLN A 306 20.04 -3.44 24.63
C GLN A 306 21.10 -3.88 25.65
N GLN A 307 20.70 -4.75 26.56
CA GLN A 307 21.58 -5.38 27.53
C GLN A 307 21.46 -6.89 27.38
N LYS A 308 22.60 -7.56 27.22
CA LYS A 308 22.66 -9.00 27.10
C LYS A 308 22.95 -9.61 28.47
N ASP A 309 22.13 -10.56 28.88
CA ASP A 309 22.43 -11.38 30.05
C ASP A 309 23.46 -12.45 29.68
N GLN A 310 24.62 -12.43 30.34
CA GLN A 310 25.77 -13.27 30.01
C GLN A 310 25.53 -14.75 30.28
N GLN A 311 24.58 -15.11 31.15
CA GLN A 311 24.36 -16.50 31.56
C GLN A 311 23.33 -17.25 30.70
N ARG A 312 22.36 -16.54 30.11
CA ARG A 312 21.23 -17.16 29.37
C ARG A 312 21.10 -16.69 27.93
N ASP A 313 22.02 -15.84 27.46
CA ASP A 313 22.02 -15.28 26.11
C ASP A 313 20.73 -14.48 25.77
N ILE A 314 19.96 -14.10 26.80
CA ILE A 314 18.72 -13.33 26.69
C ILE A 314 19.08 -11.87 26.46
N ILE A 315 18.40 -11.24 25.48
CA ILE A 315 18.59 -9.83 25.16
C ILE A 315 17.44 -9.04 25.79
N MET A 316 17.77 -8.23 26.80
CA MET A 316 16.84 -7.28 27.39
C MET A 316 16.88 -5.99 26.58
N GLN A 317 15.77 -5.65 25.95
CA GLN A 317 15.62 -4.43 25.17
C GLN A 317 14.73 -3.44 25.91
N THR A 318 15.27 -2.28 26.24
CA THR A 318 14.51 -1.17 26.82
C THR A 318 14.32 -0.11 25.76
N VAL A 319 13.07 0.15 25.38
CA VAL A 319 12.71 1.12 24.35
C VAL A 319 12.01 2.30 25.03
N CYS A 320 12.53 3.49 24.81
CA CYS A 320 11.97 4.72 25.32
C CYS A 320 11.51 5.63 24.19
N LEU A 321 10.29 6.13 24.32
CA LEU A 321 9.59 6.98 23.38
C LEU A 321 9.48 8.39 23.96
N THR A 322 9.60 9.41 23.12
CA THR A 322 9.35 10.80 23.49
C THR A 322 8.51 11.43 22.40
N SER A 323 7.29 11.86 22.74
CA SER A 323 6.44 12.58 21.79
C SER A 323 6.87 14.03 21.68
N LEU A 324 7.16 14.48 20.46
CA LEU A 324 7.48 15.86 20.10
C LEU A 324 6.22 16.62 19.61
N SER A 325 5.09 15.93 19.43
CA SER A 325 3.84 16.51 18.93
C SER A 325 2.68 16.32 19.92
N PRO A 326 1.91 17.38 20.27
CA PRO A 326 0.72 17.28 21.12
C PRO A 326 -0.48 16.59 20.45
N LEU A 327 -0.44 16.40 19.14
CA LEU A 327 -1.56 15.87 18.37
C LEU A 327 -1.58 14.34 18.31
N ILE A 328 -0.54 13.68 18.83
CA ILE A 328 -0.36 12.24 18.75
C ILE A 328 -0.15 11.71 20.16
N ASP A 329 -1.17 11.06 20.71
CA ASP A 329 -1.18 10.50 22.07
C ASP A 329 -1.24 8.97 22.07
N THR A 330 -1.77 8.36 21.00
CA THR A 330 -1.98 6.92 20.87
C THR A 330 -1.25 6.36 19.66
N PHE A 331 -0.54 5.25 19.85
CA PHE A 331 0.27 4.64 18.80
C PHE A 331 0.29 3.12 18.89
N GLU A 332 0.37 2.47 17.74
CA GLU A 332 0.70 1.05 17.61
C GLU A 332 2.21 0.89 17.48
N ILE A 333 2.80 0.06 18.34
CA ILE A 333 4.21 -0.29 18.28
C ILE A 333 4.33 -1.66 17.64
N VAL A 334 5.18 -1.72 16.60
CA VAL A 334 5.66 -2.95 16.01
C VAL A 334 7.13 -3.09 16.38
N HIS A 335 7.39 -3.92 17.39
CA HIS A 335 8.74 -4.22 17.86
C HIS A 335 9.24 -5.48 17.14
N GLY A 336 10.07 -5.32 16.12
CA GLY A 336 10.63 -6.46 15.40
C GLY A 336 11.50 -7.34 16.30
N LEU A 337 11.59 -8.62 15.96
CA LEU A 337 12.46 -9.61 16.58
C LEU A 337 13.51 -10.07 15.57
N PHE A 338 14.69 -10.48 16.06
CA PHE A 338 15.72 -11.08 15.21
C PHE A 338 15.23 -12.41 14.63
N THR A 339 15.72 -12.77 13.45
CA THR A 339 15.35 -14.03 12.80
C THR A 339 15.62 -15.22 13.73
N GLY A 340 14.57 -15.99 14.05
CA GLY A 340 14.64 -17.15 14.93
C GLY A 340 14.55 -16.84 16.43
N PHE A 341 14.60 -15.57 16.83
CA PHE A 341 14.40 -15.16 18.22
C PHE A 341 12.90 -15.05 18.53
N THR A 342 12.55 -15.28 19.79
CA THR A 342 11.15 -15.25 20.24
C THR A 342 11.01 -14.46 21.53
N THR A 343 9.78 -14.18 21.92
CA THR A 343 9.42 -13.50 23.17
C THR A 343 8.05 -13.96 23.63
N TYR A 344 7.63 -13.55 24.81
CA TYR A 344 6.34 -13.88 25.40
C TYR A 344 5.68 -12.62 25.91
N PHE A 345 4.34 -12.59 25.90
CA PHE A 345 3.56 -11.41 26.29
C PHE A 345 3.81 -11.01 27.76
N ASP A 346 4.11 -11.97 28.64
CA ASP A 346 4.43 -11.77 30.06
C ASP A 346 5.86 -11.24 30.28
N LYS A 347 6.64 -11.07 29.21
CA LYS A 347 8.00 -10.51 29.23
C LYS A 347 8.07 -9.12 28.62
N VAL A 348 6.92 -8.50 28.40
CA VAL A 348 6.77 -7.11 27.97
C VAL A 348 6.18 -6.31 29.12
N GLU A 349 6.96 -5.36 29.64
CA GLU A 349 6.59 -4.59 30.83
C GLU A 349 6.82 -3.09 30.62
N ILE A 350 5.93 -2.26 31.16
CA ILE A 350 6.17 -0.83 31.27
C ILE A 350 7.17 -0.58 32.41
N VAL A 351 8.18 0.26 32.14
CA VAL A 351 9.23 0.54 33.10
C VAL A 351 8.80 1.68 34.05
N GLY A 352 8.48 1.33 35.30
CA GLY A 352 8.23 2.29 36.39
C GLY A 352 6.94 3.12 36.26
N GLN A 353 6.84 4.22 37.02
CA GLN A 353 5.80 5.25 36.84
C GLN A 353 6.12 6.09 35.60
N SER A 354 5.95 5.50 34.42
CA SER A 354 6.11 6.22 33.15
C SER A 354 4.76 6.80 32.69
N ASP A 355 4.79 7.90 31.93
CA ASP A 355 3.59 8.49 31.30
C ASP A 355 3.03 7.61 30.14
N LEU A 356 3.57 6.39 29.97
CA LEU A 356 3.18 5.42 28.95
C LEU A 356 2.26 4.35 29.52
N LYS A 357 1.10 4.18 28.90
CA LYS A 357 0.09 3.19 29.28
C LYS A 357 -0.13 2.20 28.13
N MET A 358 -0.11 0.91 28.42
CA MET A 358 -0.52 -0.13 27.47
C MET A 358 -2.04 -0.17 27.44
N ILE A 359 -2.62 0.00 26.24
CA ILE A 359 -4.07 -0.06 26.03
C ILE A 359 -4.51 -1.52 25.89
N ASN A 360 -3.73 -2.32 25.17
CA ASN A 360 -3.99 -3.73 24.88
C ASN A 360 -2.82 -4.61 25.33
N LEU A 361 -3.10 -5.89 25.59
CA LEU A 361 -2.07 -6.91 25.82
C LEU A 361 -1.22 -7.08 24.55
N PRO A 362 0.11 -7.24 24.67
CA PRO A 362 1.01 -7.39 23.54
C PRO A 362 0.77 -8.72 22.83
N MET A 363 0.59 -8.65 21.50
CA MET A 363 0.46 -9.82 20.64
C MET A 363 1.81 -10.17 20.04
N VAL A 364 2.29 -11.39 20.31
CA VAL A 364 3.57 -11.87 19.78
C VAL A 364 3.32 -12.66 18.48
N SER A 365 4.00 -12.24 17.41
CA SER A 365 4.06 -12.96 16.14
C SER A 365 5.43 -13.65 15.99
N SER A 366 5.61 -14.39 14.88
CA SER A 366 6.89 -15.06 14.58
C SER A 366 8.04 -14.09 14.27
N TYR A 367 7.76 -12.80 14.06
CA TYR A 367 8.78 -11.82 13.65
C TYR A 367 8.72 -10.49 14.39
N ALA A 368 7.65 -10.20 15.15
CA ALA A 368 7.47 -8.94 15.86
C ALA A 368 6.47 -9.06 17.01
N ILE A 369 6.54 -8.09 17.93
CA ILE A 369 5.55 -7.85 18.98
C ILE A 369 4.71 -6.65 18.54
N HIS A 370 3.40 -6.79 18.65
CA HIS A 370 2.42 -5.76 18.34
C HIS A 370 1.73 -5.32 19.62
N MET A 371 1.74 -4.01 19.90
CA MET A 371 1.04 -3.48 21.06
C MET A 371 0.59 -2.04 20.84
N THR A 372 -0.55 -1.67 21.43
CA THR A 372 -1.05 -0.29 21.39
C THR A 372 -0.73 0.40 22.70
N VAL A 373 -0.09 1.56 22.64
CA VAL A 373 0.27 2.35 23.81
C VAL A 373 -0.23 3.79 23.70
N GLN A 374 -0.45 4.41 24.84
CA GLN A 374 -0.83 5.81 24.98
C GLN A 374 0.24 6.55 25.77
N LEU A 375 0.64 7.74 25.32
CA LEU A 375 1.53 8.66 26.02
C LEU A 375 0.76 9.94 26.38
N ASN A 376 0.54 10.16 27.68
CA ASN A 376 -0.40 11.18 28.14
C ASN A 376 0.13 12.63 28.11
N LYS A 377 1.43 12.83 27.87
CA LYS A 377 2.07 14.14 27.93
C LYS A 377 3.07 14.34 26.79
N THR A 378 3.17 15.58 26.31
CA THR A 378 4.20 16.00 25.36
C THR A 378 5.55 16.20 26.03
N ASN A 379 6.64 15.91 25.31
CA ASN A 379 8.02 16.00 25.78
C ASN A 379 8.37 15.13 27.01
N THR A 380 7.50 14.24 27.45
CA THR A 380 7.80 13.25 28.50
C THR A 380 8.27 11.94 27.88
N GLN A 381 9.17 11.25 28.58
CA GLN A 381 9.73 9.99 28.13
C GLN A 381 8.97 8.81 28.74
N GLY A 382 8.40 7.96 27.89
CA GLY A 382 7.75 6.72 28.28
C GLY A 382 8.58 5.51 27.85
N CYS A 383 8.80 4.53 28.73
CA CYS A 383 9.68 3.40 28.42
C CYS A 383 8.99 2.04 28.66
N TYR A 384 9.26 1.08 27.79
CA TYR A 384 8.89 -0.31 27.97
C TYR A 384 10.11 -1.23 27.80
N LYS A 385 10.04 -2.42 28.40
CA LYS A 385 11.08 -3.43 28.39
C LYS A 385 10.56 -4.71 27.78
N VAL A 386 11.39 -5.36 26.98
CA VAL A 386 11.12 -6.65 26.33
C VAL A 386 12.28 -7.60 26.58
N ALA A 387 12.00 -8.83 26.98
CA ALA A 387 12.98 -9.91 26.98
C ALA A 387 12.90 -10.69 25.67
N VAL A 388 14.01 -10.77 24.93
CA VAL A 388 14.10 -11.50 23.66
C VAL A 388 14.96 -12.76 23.88
N PHE A 389 14.38 -13.92 23.58
CA PHE A 389 14.98 -15.23 23.78
C PHE A 389 15.60 -15.76 22.48
N PRO A 390 16.81 -16.34 22.53
CA PRO A 390 17.48 -16.89 21.37
C PRO A 390 16.81 -18.18 20.86
N PRO A 391 17.00 -18.54 19.58
CA PRO A 391 16.62 -19.85 19.07
C PRO A 391 17.40 -20.97 19.77
N ASN A 392 16.80 -22.17 19.82
CA ASN A 392 17.47 -23.39 20.31
C ASN A 392 18.62 -23.88 19.42
N HIS A 393 18.80 -23.29 18.22
CA HIS A 393 19.84 -23.65 17.27
C HIS A 393 20.99 -22.63 17.28
N PRO A 394 22.22 -23.07 16.98
CA PRO A 394 23.35 -22.15 16.88
C PRO A 394 23.09 -21.11 15.79
N HIS A 395 23.32 -19.84 16.13
CA HIS A 395 23.15 -18.71 15.23
C HIS A 395 24.44 -17.88 15.19
N GLU A 396 24.72 -17.22 14.07
CA GLU A 396 25.86 -16.30 13.96
C GLU A 396 25.37 -14.85 14.12
N PRO A 397 25.74 -14.14 15.19
CA PRO A 397 25.29 -12.77 15.44
C PRO A 397 25.58 -11.76 14.33
N THR A 398 26.62 -12.00 13.54
CA THR A 398 27.08 -11.11 12.46
C THR A 398 26.34 -11.32 11.14
N SER A 399 25.57 -12.39 10.99
CA SER A 399 24.75 -12.67 9.80
C SER A 399 23.26 -12.34 10.01
N LEU A 400 22.89 -11.89 11.21
CA LEU A 400 21.53 -11.44 11.51
C LEU A 400 21.30 -10.05 10.91
N ALA A 401 20.22 -9.93 10.13
CA ALA A 401 19.77 -8.64 9.64
C ALA A 401 19.38 -7.71 10.81
N PRO A 402 19.61 -6.39 10.68
CA PRO A 402 19.03 -5.41 11.58
C PRO A 402 17.51 -5.53 11.63
N VAL A 403 16.95 -5.16 12.77
CA VAL A 403 15.53 -5.28 13.09
C VAL A 403 14.98 -3.90 13.38
N GLU A 404 13.78 -3.64 12.88
CA GLU A 404 13.10 -2.37 13.03
C GLU A 404 12.12 -2.40 14.19
N ILE A 405 12.13 -1.33 14.98
CA ILE A 405 11.08 -1.02 15.93
C ILE A 405 10.39 0.25 15.43
N SER A 406 9.14 0.13 15.03
CA SER A 406 8.34 1.24 14.51
C SER A 406 7.17 1.58 15.43
N CYS A 407 6.81 2.86 15.42
CA CYS A 407 5.68 3.44 16.11
C CYS A 407 4.75 4.03 15.05
N ARG A 408 3.47 3.66 15.10
CA ARG A 408 2.48 3.96 14.06
C ARG A 408 1.28 4.66 14.64
N HIS A 409 0.81 5.69 13.93
CA HIS A 409 -0.46 6.34 14.22
C HIS A 409 -1.49 5.87 13.20
N PRO A 410 -2.76 5.60 13.61
CA PRO A 410 -3.80 5.10 12.70
C PRO A 410 -4.00 5.94 11.43
N VAL A 411 -3.71 7.24 11.51
CA VAL A 411 -3.88 8.20 10.39
C VAL A 411 -2.57 8.59 9.72
N ASN A 412 -1.46 8.66 10.47
CA ASN A 412 -0.19 9.25 9.98
C ASN A 412 0.85 8.17 9.63
N ASP A 413 0.47 6.90 9.66
CA ASP A 413 1.35 5.74 9.46
C ASP A 413 2.58 5.81 10.40
N ILE A 414 3.81 5.68 9.90
CA ILE A 414 5.02 5.67 10.74
C ILE A 414 5.30 7.07 11.31
N VAL A 415 5.15 7.18 12.64
CA VAL A 415 5.37 8.41 13.41
C VAL A 415 6.66 8.38 14.24
N GLY A 416 7.31 7.22 14.32
CA GLY A 416 8.64 7.05 14.91
C GLY A 416 9.22 5.70 14.46
N GLN A 417 10.54 5.65 14.25
CA GLN A 417 11.22 4.41 13.88
C GLN A 417 12.64 4.39 14.47
N VAL A 418 13.14 3.20 14.74
CA VAL A 418 14.53 2.97 15.13
C VAL A 418 14.97 1.59 14.71
N LEU A 419 16.18 1.51 14.16
CA LEU A 419 16.81 0.26 13.76
C LEU A 419 17.78 -0.22 14.84
N ILE A 420 17.76 -1.52 15.10
CA ILE A 420 18.62 -2.18 16.08
C ILE A 420 19.32 -3.38 15.45
N SER A 421 20.61 -3.54 15.77
CA SER A 421 21.41 -4.71 15.38
C SER A 421 21.63 -5.62 16.58
N HIS A 422 22.07 -6.84 16.34
CA HIS A 422 22.41 -7.75 17.43
C HIS A 422 23.57 -7.16 18.26
N PRO A 423 23.53 -7.20 19.61
CA PRO A 423 24.55 -6.57 20.46
C PRO A 423 25.98 -7.04 20.15
N ASP A 424 26.15 -8.32 19.79
CA ASP A 424 27.46 -8.90 19.45
C ASP A 424 27.95 -8.56 18.02
N ALA A 425 27.09 -8.07 17.13
CA ALA A 425 27.48 -7.68 15.77
C ALA A 425 28.43 -6.46 15.78
N VAL A 426 28.26 -5.56 16.75
CA VAL A 426 29.05 -4.31 16.87
C VAL A 426 30.44 -4.53 17.47
N ALA A 427 30.64 -5.61 18.23
CA ALA A 427 31.86 -5.83 19.02
C ALA A 427 33.09 -6.21 18.19
N ARG A 428 32.93 -6.84 17.01
CA ARG A 428 34.06 -7.29 16.18
C ARG A 428 34.60 -6.26 15.19
N GLY A 429 33.85 -5.19 14.91
CA GLY A 429 34.28 -4.11 14.00
C GLY A 429 35.31 -3.15 14.61
N LYS A 430 35.45 -3.12 15.95
CA LYS A 430 36.31 -2.15 16.67
C LYS A 430 37.73 -2.63 16.95
N THR A 431 38.05 -3.91 16.79
CA THR A 431 39.32 -4.49 17.24
C THR A 431 40.41 -4.62 16.17
N LYS A 432 40.21 -4.14 14.93
CA LYS A 432 41.25 -4.20 13.88
C LYS A 432 41.62 -2.91 13.15
N ARG A 433 41.08 -1.74 13.52
CA ARG A 433 41.33 -0.50 12.75
C ARG A 433 42.02 0.68 13.46
N ASN A 434 42.38 0.60 14.74
CA ASN A 434 42.93 1.76 15.47
C ASN A 434 44.39 1.65 15.94
N ALA A 435 45.20 0.74 15.40
CA ALA A 435 46.60 0.60 15.84
C ALA A 435 47.63 1.39 15.00
N ALA A 436 47.25 2.09 13.92
CA ALA A 436 48.27 2.62 12.98
C ALA A 436 48.19 4.11 12.58
N VAL A 437 47.19 4.92 12.99
CA VAL A 437 47.06 6.29 12.40
C VAL A 437 46.79 7.43 13.40
N HIS A 438 47.03 7.28 14.71
CA HIS A 438 46.96 8.42 15.64
C HIS A 438 48.19 8.57 16.54
N ALA A 439 49.37 8.57 15.93
CA ALA A 439 50.48 9.37 16.43
C ALA A 439 50.51 10.66 15.58
N VAL A 440 49.93 11.74 16.13
CA VAL A 440 50.14 13.17 15.84
C VAL A 440 48.83 13.92 16.16
N LEU A 441 48.97 14.98 16.96
CA LEU A 441 47.96 15.91 17.48
C LEU A 441 47.23 15.49 18.78
N ARG A 442 48.00 15.53 19.87
CA ARG A 442 47.50 16.09 21.15
C ARG A 442 47.37 17.60 20.98
N LEU A 443 46.20 18.17 21.29
CA LEU A 443 46.02 19.26 22.26
C LEU A 443 44.56 19.75 22.33
N ARG A 444 44.09 19.82 23.58
CA ARG A 444 43.08 20.74 24.15
C ARG A 444 41.57 20.48 24.01
N LYS A 445 41.02 20.39 25.23
CA LYS A 445 39.71 20.81 25.78
C LYS A 445 38.56 19.80 25.78
N HIS A 446 38.26 19.41 27.02
CA HIS A 446 37.04 18.80 27.51
C HIS A 446 35.78 19.41 26.88
N SER A 447 35.06 18.59 26.12
CA SER A 447 33.60 18.59 26.12
C SER A 447 33.16 17.14 25.96
N SER A 448 32.38 16.65 26.91
CA SER A 448 31.74 15.34 26.87
C SER A 448 30.65 15.37 25.78
N LYS A 449 31.06 15.28 24.51
CA LYS A 449 30.12 14.99 23.42
C LYS A 449 29.69 13.54 23.57
N ARG A 450 28.40 13.34 23.84
CA ARG A 450 27.70 12.07 23.65
C ARG A 450 28.16 11.48 22.31
N ARG A 451 28.80 10.31 22.34
CA ARG A 451 29.14 9.57 21.12
C ARG A 451 27.82 9.26 20.42
N ALA A 452 27.57 9.93 19.30
CA ALA A 452 26.52 9.55 18.37
C ALA A 452 26.72 8.07 18.04
N ARG A 453 25.68 7.26 18.25
CA ARG A 453 25.67 5.88 17.76
C ARG A 453 25.77 5.97 16.24
N ALA A 454 26.70 5.23 15.66
CA ALA A 454 26.82 5.12 14.21
C ALA A 454 25.51 4.54 13.67
N ALA A 455 24.95 5.18 12.63
CA ALA A 455 23.83 4.63 11.88
C ALA A 455 24.19 3.20 11.46
N ILE A 456 23.30 2.26 11.78
CA ILE A 456 23.47 0.85 11.42
C ILE A 456 23.24 0.76 9.92
N ASP A 457 24.28 0.37 9.20
CA ASP A 457 24.30 0.32 7.76
C ASP A 457 23.48 -0.88 7.26
N GLU A 458 22.24 -0.63 6.79
CA GLU A 458 21.34 -1.65 6.21
C GLU A 458 21.71 -2.06 4.78
N THR A 459 22.81 -1.53 4.23
CA THR A 459 23.07 -1.68 2.80
C THR A 459 23.75 -3.02 2.50
N ILE A 460 22.96 -3.99 2.03
CA ILE A 460 23.49 -5.11 1.24
C ILE A 460 24.26 -4.49 0.09
N GLU A 461 25.53 -4.83 -0.03
CA GLU A 461 26.39 -4.30 -1.06
C GLU A 461 25.86 -4.71 -2.44
N SER A 462 25.36 -3.75 -3.20
CA SER A 462 24.82 -3.96 -4.54
C SER A 462 25.56 -3.11 -5.57
N VAL A 463 25.94 -3.73 -6.69
CA VAL A 463 26.46 -3.05 -7.88
C VAL A 463 25.29 -2.76 -8.80
N CYS A 464 24.97 -1.49 -9.00
CA CYS A 464 23.90 -1.04 -9.89
C CYS A 464 24.46 -0.47 -11.18
N PHE A 465 23.85 -0.82 -12.31
CA PHE A 465 24.21 -0.37 -13.65
C PHE A 465 23.24 0.70 -14.16
N ASN A 466 23.59 1.42 -15.22
CA ASN A 466 22.66 2.37 -15.83
C ASN A 466 21.42 1.60 -16.36
N GLY A 467 20.24 2.20 -16.23
CA GLY A 467 18.97 1.47 -16.45
C GLY A 467 18.42 0.73 -15.23
N GLY A 468 19.09 0.80 -14.07
CA GLY A 468 18.50 0.45 -12.78
C GLY A 468 18.51 -1.04 -12.43
N GLN A 469 19.16 -1.89 -13.23
CA GLN A 469 19.44 -3.27 -12.86
C GLN A 469 20.59 -3.31 -11.85
N CYS A 470 20.43 -4.06 -10.76
CA CYS A 470 21.43 -4.18 -9.70
C CYS A 470 21.70 -5.65 -9.38
N THR A 471 22.97 -5.98 -9.11
CA THR A 471 23.43 -7.31 -8.68
C THR A 471 24.10 -7.23 -7.30
N CYS A 472 24.00 -8.31 -6.52
CA CYS A 472 24.69 -8.43 -5.23
C CYS A 472 26.22 -8.47 -5.41
N GLY A 473 26.94 -7.67 -4.62
CA GLY A 473 28.40 -7.54 -4.62
C GLY A 473 29.13 -8.21 -3.44
N GLU A 474 28.40 -8.77 -2.46
CA GLU A 474 29.00 -9.33 -1.23
C GLU A 474 29.85 -10.59 -1.48
N SER A 475 29.48 -11.41 -2.47
CA SER A 475 30.09 -12.71 -2.78
C SER A 475 31.44 -12.64 -3.52
N THR A 476 31.98 -11.44 -3.76
CA THR A 476 33.12 -11.20 -4.65
C THR A 476 34.49 -11.51 -4.02
N CYS A 477 34.57 -11.69 -2.70
CA CYS A 477 35.85 -11.84 -2.00
C CYS A 477 36.48 -13.24 -2.08
N ALA A 478 35.72 -14.28 -2.45
CA ALA A 478 36.23 -15.65 -2.52
C ALA A 478 36.16 -16.29 -3.92
N VAL A 479 36.09 -15.47 -4.97
CA VAL A 479 36.25 -15.88 -6.38
C VAL A 479 37.52 -16.72 -6.53
N ARG A 480 37.43 -17.79 -7.32
CA ARG A 480 38.55 -18.72 -7.57
C ARG A 480 39.49 -18.15 -8.62
N CYS A 481 40.70 -17.78 -8.18
CA CYS A 481 41.78 -17.32 -9.04
C CYS A 481 43.05 -18.14 -8.75
N ASN A 482 43.87 -18.32 -9.79
CA ASN A 482 45.12 -19.10 -9.74
C ASN A 482 44.93 -20.51 -9.16
N SER A 483 43.77 -21.14 -9.44
CA SER A 483 43.41 -22.47 -8.91
C SER A 483 43.55 -23.59 -9.93
N CYS A 484 44.12 -23.29 -11.10
CA CYS A 484 44.24 -24.24 -12.21
C CYS A 484 45.08 -25.47 -11.86
N GLN A 485 46.14 -25.32 -11.05
CA GLN A 485 46.97 -26.43 -10.58
C GLN A 485 46.22 -27.49 -9.75
N ARG A 486 45.08 -27.12 -9.15
CA ARG A 486 44.27 -28.02 -8.29
C ARG A 486 43.04 -28.60 -8.98
N SER A 487 42.74 -28.13 -10.19
CA SER A 487 41.51 -28.48 -10.90
C SER A 487 41.85 -29.41 -12.07
N THR A 488 41.06 -30.45 -12.28
CA THR A 488 41.24 -31.34 -13.44
C THR A 488 40.42 -30.84 -14.64
N PRO A 489 40.84 -31.10 -15.90
CA PRO A 489 40.06 -30.73 -17.09
C PRO A 489 38.61 -31.24 -17.06
N GLN A 490 38.39 -32.43 -16.49
CA GLN A 490 37.05 -33.01 -16.32
C GLN A 490 36.19 -32.21 -15.33
N SER A 491 36.78 -31.69 -14.24
CA SER A 491 36.06 -30.85 -13.29
C SER A 491 35.64 -29.52 -13.91
N VAL A 492 36.53 -28.89 -14.68
CA VAL A 492 36.23 -27.63 -15.35
C VAL A 492 35.18 -27.83 -16.45
N ARG A 493 35.25 -28.95 -17.19
CA ARG A 493 34.21 -29.31 -18.18
C ARG A 493 32.84 -29.49 -17.53
N LYS A 494 32.76 -30.17 -16.37
CA LYS A 494 31.50 -30.31 -15.61
C LYS A 494 30.95 -28.97 -15.13
N GLU A 495 31.82 -28.04 -14.73
CA GLU A 495 31.42 -26.69 -14.31
C GLU A 495 30.86 -25.88 -15.49
N ILE A 496 31.50 -25.92 -16.66
CA ILE A 496 31.04 -25.24 -17.88
C ILE A 496 29.75 -25.87 -18.43
N CYS A 497 29.63 -27.21 -18.35
CA CYS A 497 28.46 -27.95 -18.84
C CYS A 497 27.25 -27.88 -17.88
N ARG A 498 27.34 -27.16 -16.75
CA ARG A 498 26.23 -26.97 -15.82
C ARG A 498 25.14 -26.12 -16.47
N ASP A 499 23.87 -26.48 -16.25
CA ASP A 499 22.74 -25.67 -16.69
C ASP A 499 22.83 -24.25 -16.15
N GLY A 500 22.78 -23.26 -17.05
CA GLY A 500 22.91 -21.84 -16.73
C GLY A 500 24.35 -21.33 -16.60
N ALA A 501 25.38 -22.15 -16.76
CA ALA A 501 26.76 -21.65 -16.78
C ALA A 501 27.13 -21.01 -18.13
N PHE A 502 28.07 -20.06 -18.10
CA PHE A 502 28.74 -19.54 -19.29
C PHE A 502 30.27 -19.57 -19.11
N GLY A 503 30.98 -19.74 -20.22
CA GLY A 503 32.43 -19.62 -20.28
C GLY A 503 32.85 -18.55 -21.28
N ILE A 504 33.79 -17.68 -20.89
CA ILE A 504 34.38 -16.66 -21.78
C ILE A 504 35.89 -16.81 -21.79
N PHE A 505 36.45 -16.87 -22.99
CA PHE A 505 37.87 -16.72 -23.24
C PHE A 505 38.11 -15.38 -23.95
N GLY A 506 38.96 -14.53 -23.39
CA GLY A 506 39.18 -13.19 -23.93
C GLY A 506 40.49 -12.54 -23.50
N LYS A 507 40.84 -11.44 -24.17
CA LYS A 507 42.02 -10.62 -23.85
C LYS A 507 41.64 -9.44 -22.99
N LEU A 508 42.44 -9.13 -21.98
CA LEU A 508 42.22 -7.95 -21.16
C LEU A 508 42.63 -6.69 -21.94
N ILE A 509 41.69 -5.76 -22.12
CA ILE A 509 41.91 -4.48 -22.81
C ILE A 509 42.31 -3.41 -21.81
N GLU A 510 41.56 -3.33 -20.70
CA GLU A 510 41.65 -2.22 -19.77
C GLU A 510 41.30 -2.66 -18.34
N LYS A 511 41.94 -2.01 -17.36
CA LYS A 511 41.63 -2.15 -15.95
C LYS A 511 41.31 -0.76 -15.39
N ARG A 512 40.15 -0.62 -14.75
CA ARG A 512 39.74 0.59 -14.04
C ARG A 512 39.39 0.24 -12.60
N GLU A 513 39.36 1.24 -11.75
CA GLU A 513 38.85 1.10 -10.39
C GLU A 513 37.59 1.94 -10.22
N SER A 514 36.59 1.37 -9.57
CA SER A 514 35.36 2.07 -9.22
C SER A 514 35.10 1.94 -7.73
N THR A 515 34.73 3.05 -7.11
CA THR A 515 34.35 3.11 -5.71
C THR A 515 32.84 3.22 -5.61
N ILE A 516 32.21 2.21 -5.02
CA ILE A 516 30.78 2.20 -4.75
C ILE A 516 30.59 2.54 -3.28
N SER A 517 29.81 3.58 -3.01
CA SER A 517 29.42 3.95 -1.65
C SER A 517 28.24 3.09 -1.23
N VAL A 518 28.43 2.32 -0.16
CA VAL A 518 27.47 1.37 0.41
C VAL A 518 27.22 1.85 1.84
N GLY A 519 26.26 2.78 1.96
CA GLY A 519 25.96 3.52 3.17
C GLY A 519 27.15 4.30 3.72
N SER A 520 27.66 3.89 4.88
CA SER A 520 28.82 4.44 5.59
C SER A 520 30.17 3.83 5.17
N SER A 521 30.12 2.77 4.35
CA SER A 521 31.29 2.04 3.88
C SER A 521 31.56 2.30 2.39
N THR A 522 32.84 2.33 2.00
CA THR A 522 33.24 2.40 0.59
C THR A 522 33.78 1.05 0.16
N ALA A 523 33.15 0.46 -0.86
CA ALA A 523 33.62 -0.73 -1.51
C ALA A 523 34.39 -0.38 -2.78
N ILE A 524 35.57 -0.96 -2.94
CA ILE A 524 36.43 -0.72 -4.11
C ILE A 524 36.40 -1.94 -5.01
N TYR A 525 36.01 -1.72 -6.26
CA TYR A 525 35.95 -2.71 -7.32
C TYR A 525 37.02 -2.42 -8.38
N ASN A 526 37.69 -3.47 -8.83
CA ASN A 526 38.46 -3.48 -10.05
C ASN A 526 37.54 -3.93 -11.18
N ILE A 527 37.46 -3.12 -12.23
CA ILE A 527 36.70 -3.40 -13.45
C ILE A 527 37.69 -3.81 -14.53
N TYR A 528 37.54 -5.01 -15.04
CA TYR A 528 38.35 -5.59 -16.09
C TYR A 528 37.55 -5.64 -17.39
N LYS A 529 37.92 -4.79 -18.35
CA LYS A 529 37.30 -4.78 -19.67
C LYS A 529 38.02 -5.79 -20.56
N MET A 530 37.29 -6.78 -21.05
CA MET A 530 37.82 -7.87 -21.85
C MET A 530 37.23 -7.88 -23.27
N HIS A 531 38.09 -8.12 -24.26
CA HIS A 531 37.70 -8.48 -25.62
C HIS A 531 37.47 -9.97 -25.68
N VAL A 532 36.24 -10.38 -25.93
CA VAL A 532 35.82 -11.78 -26.02
C VAL A 532 36.33 -12.37 -27.34
N LEU A 533 37.13 -13.42 -27.26
CA LEU A 533 37.61 -14.19 -28.42
C LEU A 533 36.71 -15.39 -28.67
N GLN A 534 36.24 -16.03 -27.59
CA GLN A 534 35.38 -17.20 -27.68
C GLN A 534 34.44 -17.29 -26.49
N THR A 535 33.25 -17.82 -26.75
CA THR A 535 32.19 -18.04 -25.76
C THR A 535 31.75 -19.50 -25.80
N LEU A 536 31.42 -20.04 -24.64
CA LEU A 536 30.76 -21.35 -24.51
C LEU A 536 29.44 -21.12 -23.77
N MET A 537 28.32 -21.22 -24.49
CA MET A 537 26.95 -21.02 -23.99
C MET A 537 25.97 -22.00 -24.66
N ARG A 538 25.06 -22.62 -23.88
CA ARG A 538 24.11 -23.67 -24.34
C ARG A 538 23.10 -23.19 -25.39
N ASP A 539 22.76 -21.90 -25.38
CA ASP A 539 21.79 -21.31 -26.29
C ASP A 539 22.38 -20.07 -26.96
N GLU A 540 22.15 -19.90 -28.26
CA GLU A 540 22.65 -18.81 -29.12
C GLU A 540 22.04 -17.43 -28.82
N ILE A 541 21.26 -17.27 -27.75
CA ILE A 541 20.31 -16.17 -27.59
C ILE A 541 20.94 -14.87 -27.03
N ILE A 542 22.13 -14.93 -26.42
CA ILE A 542 22.82 -13.72 -25.95
C ILE A 542 23.97 -13.39 -26.90
N GLU A 543 23.67 -12.72 -28.01
CA GLU A 543 24.69 -11.99 -28.76
C GLU A 543 25.27 -10.90 -27.86
N MET A 544 26.52 -11.08 -27.40
CA MET A 544 27.28 -9.99 -26.80
C MET A 544 27.52 -8.93 -27.88
N ARG A 545 26.63 -7.94 -27.96
CA ARG A 545 26.78 -6.78 -28.85
C ARG A 545 28.16 -6.17 -28.59
N ASN A 546 29.06 -6.30 -29.56
CA ASN A 546 30.44 -5.78 -29.60
C ASN A 546 31.57 -6.69 -29.07
N ASN A 547 31.35 -7.98 -28.78
CA ASN A 547 32.40 -8.90 -28.29
C ASN A 547 33.19 -8.34 -27.10
N GLN A 548 32.54 -7.56 -26.22
CA GLN A 548 33.16 -6.93 -25.06
C GLN A 548 32.35 -7.21 -23.79
N ILE A 549 33.06 -7.44 -22.69
CA ILE A 549 32.48 -7.64 -21.37
C ILE A 549 33.29 -6.89 -20.30
N GLU A 550 32.60 -6.28 -19.34
CA GLU A 550 33.19 -5.66 -18.15
C GLU A 550 33.00 -6.57 -16.94
N ILE A 551 34.10 -7.00 -16.34
CA ILE A 551 34.11 -7.94 -15.21
C ILE A 551 34.47 -7.19 -13.94
N TRP A 552 33.59 -7.27 -12.95
CA TRP A 552 33.68 -6.55 -11.69
C TRP A 552 34.17 -7.49 -10.60
N LEU A 553 35.29 -7.12 -9.96
CA LEU A 553 35.89 -7.87 -8.87
C LEU A 553 36.24 -6.95 -7.71
N ARG A 554 35.83 -7.31 -6.50
CA ARG A 554 36.14 -6.51 -5.32
C ARG A 554 37.59 -6.68 -4.87
N LYS A 555 38.19 -5.58 -4.40
CA LYS A 555 39.61 -5.56 -3.97
C LYS A 555 39.95 -6.49 -2.80
N CYS A 556 38.97 -6.93 -2.02
CA CYS A 556 39.17 -7.88 -0.93
C CYS A 556 39.75 -9.23 -1.38
N ASN A 557 39.55 -9.64 -2.63
CA ASN A 557 40.11 -10.89 -3.14
C ASN A 557 41.60 -10.73 -3.49
N GLN A 558 42.44 -10.96 -2.49
CA GLN A 558 43.90 -10.85 -2.65
C GLN A 558 44.49 -11.89 -3.61
N ARG A 559 43.81 -13.01 -3.89
CA ARG A 559 44.33 -14.06 -4.79
C ARG A 559 44.31 -13.61 -6.24
N CYS A 560 43.23 -12.96 -6.66
CA CYS A 560 43.09 -12.45 -8.01
C CYS A 560 43.88 -11.15 -8.24
N ASN A 561 44.07 -10.33 -7.20
CA ASN A 561 44.63 -8.99 -7.35
C ASN A 561 46.17 -8.93 -7.44
N LYS A 562 46.87 -10.02 -7.13
CA LYS A 562 48.34 -10.00 -6.99
C LYS A 562 49.11 -9.99 -8.32
N ASP A 563 48.54 -10.47 -9.42
CA ASP A 563 49.30 -10.75 -10.65
C ASP A 563 48.68 -10.23 -11.97
N ILE A 564 47.70 -9.32 -11.91
CA ILE A 564 47.04 -8.80 -13.12
C ILE A 564 47.79 -7.55 -13.61
N SER A 565 48.79 -7.77 -14.45
CA SER A 565 49.46 -6.76 -15.27
C SER A 565 48.71 -6.53 -16.58
N ILE A 566 48.50 -5.27 -16.98
CA ILE A 566 47.93 -4.91 -18.28
C ILE A 566 49.02 -5.08 -19.34
N ASN A 567 49.41 -6.31 -19.63
CA ASN A 567 50.18 -6.63 -20.83
C ASN A 567 49.19 -7.01 -21.93
N LYS A 568 49.28 -6.37 -23.09
CA LYS A 568 48.31 -6.48 -24.21
C LYS A 568 48.17 -7.88 -24.82
N GLU A 569 48.94 -8.86 -24.34
CA GLU A 569 48.94 -10.24 -24.85
C GLU A 569 48.37 -11.27 -23.85
N GLU A 570 48.00 -10.85 -22.65
CA GLU A 570 47.48 -11.78 -21.64
C GLU A 570 46.00 -12.12 -21.88
N SER A 571 45.75 -13.41 -22.09
CA SER A 571 44.40 -13.95 -22.22
C SER A 571 43.91 -14.48 -20.88
N TYR A 572 42.63 -14.33 -20.60
CA TYR A 572 41.98 -14.73 -19.36
C TYR A 572 40.76 -15.59 -19.67
N PHE A 573 40.47 -16.48 -18.72
CA PHE A 573 39.33 -17.36 -18.74
C PHE A 573 38.39 -17.06 -17.58
N VAL A 574 37.09 -17.00 -17.88
CA VAL A 574 36.02 -16.66 -16.94
C VAL A 574 34.92 -17.73 -17.02
N ILE A 575 34.51 -18.26 -15.86
CA ILE A 575 33.30 -19.09 -15.72
C ILE A 575 32.38 -18.44 -14.72
N GLY A 576 31.10 -18.32 -15.08
CA GLY A 576 30.08 -17.80 -14.20
C GLY A 576 28.68 -18.31 -14.54
N ASP A 577 27.69 -17.78 -13.83
CA ASP A 577 26.25 -18.00 -14.08
C ASP A 577 25.71 -16.96 -15.07
N ARG A 578 25.03 -17.44 -16.12
CA ARG A 578 24.46 -16.64 -17.21
C ARG A 578 23.37 -15.70 -16.73
N ASN A 579 22.58 -16.11 -15.72
CA ASN A 579 21.44 -15.33 -15.25
C ASN A 579 21.85 -13.99 -14.63
N ASP A 580 23.14 -13.84 -14.32
CA ASP A 580 23.71 -12.66 -13.68
C ASP A 580 24.49 -11.76 -14.66
N LEU A 581 24.49 -12.07 -15.96
CA LEU A 581 24.97 -11.16 -17.00
C LEU A 581 23.96 -10.02 -17.16
N ILE A 582 24.42 -8.80 -16.90
CA ILE A 582 23.59 -7.60 -17.00
C ILE A 582 24.02 -6.78 -18.20
N VAL A 583 23.06 -6.42 -19.06
CA VAL A 583 23.28 -5.49 -20.16
C VAL A 583 22.80 -4.11 -19.73
N ASP A 584 23.74 -3.16 -19.71
CA ASP A 584 23.52 -1.76 -19.35
C ASP A 584 22.73 -1.00 -20.44
N THR A 585 22.20 0.18 -20.14
CA THR A 585 21.51 1.04 -21.16
C THR A 585 22.42 1.41 -22.33
N ASP A 586 23.73 1.46 -22.08
CA ASP A 586 24.76 1.71 -23.08
C ASP A 586 25.14 0.45 -23.89
N ALA A 587 24.31 -0.60 -23.81
CA ALA A 587 24.53 -1.92 -24.41
C ALA A 587 25.85 -2.60 -23.98
N ARG A 588 26.40 -2.24 -22.81
CA ARG A 588 27.59 -2.88 -22.23
C ARG A 588 27.20 -4.12 -21.43
N THR A 589 27.87 -5.24 -21.70
CA THR A 589 27.69 -6.46 -20.91
C THR A 589 28.56 -6.40 -19.66
N ASN A 590 27.94 -6.50 -18.49
CA ASN A 590 28.58 -6.44 -17.19
C ASN A 590 28.40 -7.76 -16.44
N TYR A 591 29.43 -8.16 -15.71
CA TYR A 591 29.40 -9.34 -14.86
C TYR A 591 30.12 -9.11 -13.52
N VAL A 592 29.47 -9.43 -12.41
CA VAL A 592 30.05 -9.31 -11.06
C VAL A 592 30.43 -10.69 -10.55
N LEU A 593 31.73 -10.94 -10.35
CA LEU A 593 32.24 -12.26 -9.97
C LEU A 593 31.81 -12.66 -8.55
N ARG A 594 31.38 -13.90 -8.36
CA ARG A 594 30.87 -14.48 -7.10
C ARG A 594 31.73 -15.61 -6.55
N LEU A 595 31.36 -16.12 -5.38
CA LEU A 595 32.10 -17.16 -4.63
C LEU A 595 32.35 -18.44 -5.46
N THR A 596 31.45 -18.78 -6.37
CA THR A 596 31.52 -19.98 -7.22
C THR A 596 32.28 -19.76 -8.52
N ASP A 597 32.57 -18.51 -8.87
CA ASP A 597 33.03 -18.15 -10.19
C ASP A 597 34.54 -18.28 -10.30
N ARG A 598 35.02 -18.38 -11.53
CA ARG A 598 36.44 -18.50 -11.85
C ARG A 598 36.91 -17.31 -12.68
N PHE A 599 38.08 -16.81 -12.33
CA PHE A 599 38.79 -15.80 -13.10
C PHE A 599 40.28 -16.16 -13.12
N GLU A 600 40.76 -16.73 -14.23
CA GLU A 600 42.10 -17.31 -14.31
C GLU A 600 42.87 -16.79 -15.53
N LYS A 601 44.18 -16.59 -15.35
CA LYS A 601 45.09 -16.21 -16.43
C LYS A 601 45.43 -17.44 -17.27
N SER A 602 45.42 -17.29 -18.60
CA SER A 602 45.79 -18.32 -19.55
C SER A 602 47.32 -18.48 -19.62
N VAL A 603 47.93 -18.99 -18.55
CA VAL A 603 49.36 -19.35 -18.48
C VAL A 603 49.56 -20.78 -19.00
N SER A 604 50.77 -21.16 -19.41
CA SER A 604 51.11 -22.51 -19.90
C SER A 604 50.62 -23.65 -19.00
N GLU A 605 50.58 -23.46 -17.68
CA GLU A 605 50.04 -24.42 -16.71
C GLU A 605 48.51 -24.59 -16.79
N CYS A 606 47.78 -23.54 -17.18
CA CYS A 606 46.33 -23.56 -17.38
C CYS A 606 45.94 -23.74 -18.87
N GLY A 607 46.92 -23.93 -19.77
CA GLY A 607 46.72 -24.05 -21.23
C GLY A 607 45.87 -25.25 -21.65
N LEU A 608 45.75 -26.27 -20.79
CA LEU A 608 44.84 -27.39 -21.02
C LEU A 608 43.35 -26.97 -21.06
N TYR A 609 42.99 -25.87 -20.40
CA TYR A 609 41.64 -25.30 -20.50
C TYR A 609 41.43 -24.56 -21.81
N GLN A 610 42.48 -23.99 -22.41
CA GLN A 610 42.41 -23.40 -23.74
C GLN A 610 41.95 -24.44 -24.77
N ASN A 611 42.40 -25.69 -24.67
CA ASN A 611 41.90 -26.76 -25.54
C ASN A 611 40.40 -27.04 -25.37
N ILE A 612 39.81 -26.78 -24.20
CA ILE A 612 38.36 -26.88 -23.97
C ILE A 612 37.61 -25.73 -24.67
N PHE A 613 38.25 -24.59 -24.93
CA PHE A 613 37.64 -23.54 -25.74
C PHE A 613 37.89 -23.78 -27.23
N TRP A 614 39.12 -24.12 -27.61
CA TRP A 614 39.59 -24.13 -28.99
C TRP A 614 39.32 -25.43 -29.78
N SER A 615 38.81 -26.50 -29.14
CA SER A 615 38.49 -27.76 -29.83
C SER A 615 37.22 -27.66 -30.69
N GLY A 616 37.29 -26.94 -31.81
CA GLY A 616 36.27 -26.92 -32.87
C GLY A 616 34.88 -26.42 -32.42
N PRO A 617 33.84 -26.47 -33.27
CA PRO A 617 32.49 -26.20 -32.80
C PRO A 617 32.21 -27.17 -31.66
N PHE A 618 31.96 -26.64 -30.47
CA PHE A 618 31.61 -27.43 -29.30
C PHE A 618 30.26 -28.10 -29.59
N ASN A 619 30.28 -29.22 -30.30
CA ASN A 619 29.11 -30.05 -30.47
C ASN A 619 28.75 -30.54 -29.08
N TYR A 620 27.62 -30.07 -28.55
CA TYR A 620 27.07 -30.37 -27.23
C TYR A 620 27.04 -31.86 -26.86
N THR A 621 27.25 -32.75 -27.82
CA THR A 621 27.64 -34.17 -27.64
C THR A 621 28.79 -34.40 -26.65
N SER A 622 29.62 -33.39 -26.38
CA SER A 622 30.78 -33.46 -25.49
C SER A 622 30.41 -33.31 -23.99
N CYS A 623 29.27 -32.72 -23.64
CA CYS A 623 28.82 -32.61 -22.25
C CYS A 623 28.04 -33.86 -21.79
N ASP A 624 27.84 -34.83 -22.69
CA ASP A 624 26.95 -35.97 -22.53
C ASP A 624 27.75 -37.28 -22.40
N ASP A 625 28.50 -37.43 -21.31
CA ASP A 625 29.14 -38.71 -20.95
C ASP A 625 28.12 -39.80 -20.53
N SER A 626 26.82 -39.48 -20.53
CA SER A 626 25.74 -40.41 -20.18
C SER A 626 25.45 -41.47 -21.26
N LYS A 627 25.99 -41.32 -22.47
CA LYS A 627 25.77 -42.24 -23.61
C LYS A 627 26.96 -43.13 -23.98
N ARG A 628 28.04 -43.11 -23.19
CA ARG A 628 29.18 -44.04 -23.35
C ARG A 628 29.29 -44.97 -22.15
N ARG A 629 28.36 -45.91 -22.03
CA ARG A 629 28.59 -47.22 -21.40
C ARG A 629 27.73 -48.26 -22.10
#